data_AF-A0A972BXN9-F1
#
_entry.id   AF-A0A972BXN9-F1
#
_cell.length_a   1.000
_cell.length_b   1.000
_cell.length_c   1.000
_cell.angle_alpha   90.00
_cell.angle_beta   90.00
_cell.angle_gamma   90.00
#
_symmetry.space_group_name_H-M   'P 1'
#
loop_
_entity.id
_entity.type
_entity.pdbx_description
1 polymer ?
#
loop_
_entity_poly.entity_id
_entity_poly.type
_entity_poly.pdbx_seq_one_letter_code
_entity_poly.pdbx_strand_id
1 'polypeptide(L)'
;LLFFLASIVFLSTDGHHWLLHALWTSWRLVPPGAQWGGPGLFEQIVRAATTMFVAGFQIAAPVVAALLLADLALGIVARTMPQLNIFVVGLPLKSFLGIGMVLLSLSAYGVLLRVLLREVQAGLEGILYLLPPR
;
A
#
# COMPACT_ATOMS: atom_id res chain seq x y z
N LEU A 1 9.75 5.15 -6.59
CA LEU A 1 8.63 5.60 -7.46
C LEU A 1 7.28 5.55 -6.74
N LEU A 2 6.82 4.38 -6.28
CA LEU A 2 5.52 4.26 -5.59
C LEU A 2 5.38 5.15 -4.34
N PHE A 3 6.46 5.30 -3.55
CA PHE A 3 6.48 6.22 -2.41
C PHE A 3 6.18 7.66 -2.83
N PHE A 4 6.90 8.19 -3.83
CA PHE A 4 6.68 9.55 -4.33
C PHE A 4 5.27 9.72 -4.91
N LEU A 5 4.76 8.71 -5.62
CA LEU A 5 3.37 8.72 -6.08
C LEU A 5 2.39 8.84 -4.91
N ALA A 6 2.56 8.02 -3.87
CA ALA A 6 1.73 8.07 -2.66
C ALA A 6 1.81 9.44 -1.97
N SER A 7 3.00 10.03 -1.85
CA SER A 7 3.17 11.38 -1.28
C SER A 7 2.45 12.43 -2.11
N ILE A 8 2.57 12.41 -3.44
CA ILE A 8 1.88 13.36 -4.32
C ILE A 8 0.36 13.20 -4.20
N VAL A 9 -0.15 11.96 -4.17
CA VAL A 9 -1.58 11.71 -3.98
C VAL A 9 -2.04 12.20 -2.60
N PHE A 10 -1.26 11.98 -1.54
CA PHE A 10 -1.55 12.47 -0.19
C PHE A 10 -1.60 14.00 -0.11
N LEU A 11 -0.63 14.70 -0.74
CA LEU A 11 -0.61 16.16 -0.76
C LEU A 11 -1.73 16.72 -1.62
N SER A 12 -1.99 16.15 -2.80
CA SER A 12 -3.03 16.61 -3.74
C SER A 12 -4.47 16.37 -3.27
N THR A 13 -4.67 15.55 -2.24
CA THR A 13 -5.99 15.29 -1.63
C THR A 13 -6.16 15.97 -0.28
N ASP A 14 -5.27 16.93 0.06
CA ASP A 14 -5.25 17.63 1.34
C ASP A 14 -5.15 16.71 2.57
N GLY A 15 -4.59 15.51 2.40
CA GLY A 15 -4.49 14.52 3.47
C GLY A 15 -3.70 15.02 4.68
N HIS A 16 -2.78 15.97 4.48
CA HIS A 16 -2.01 16.61 5.53
C HIS A 16 -2.86 17.53 6.43
N HIS A 17 -3.82 18.29 5.87
CA HIS A 17 -4.76 19.09 6.66
C HIS A 17 -5.60 18.20 7.56
N TRP A 18 -6.07 17.08 7.01
CA TRP A 18 -6.84 16.10 7.77
C TRP A 18 -6.00 15.45 8.89
N LEU A 19 -4.74 15.09 8.62
CA LEU A 19 -3.85 14.53 9.63
C LEU A 19 -3.62 15.51 10.79
N LEU A 20 -3.39 16.78 10.50
CA LEU A 20 -3.23 17.83 11.51
C LEU A 20 -4.51 18.03 12.33
N HIS A 21 -5.67 17.99 11.68
CA HIS A 21 -6.97 18.08 12.36
C HIS A 21 -7.21 16.87 13.30
N ALA A 22 -6.87 15.66 12.85
CA ALA A 22 -6.97 14.45 13.66
C ALA A 22 -6.05 14.50 14.89
N LEU A 23 -4.82 14.99 14.73
CA LEU A 23 -3.87 15.19 15.82
C LEU A 23 -4.39 16.19 16.86
N TRP A 24 -4.87 17.35 16.40
CA TRP A 24 -5.45 18.36 17.29
C TRP A 24 -6.66 17.82 18.07
N THR A 25 -7.53 17.07 17.40
CA THR A 25 -8.72 16.47 18.01
C THR A 25 -8.34 15.41 19.04
N SER A 26 -7.33 14.60 18.75
CA SER A 26 -6.79 13.59 19.69
C SER A 26 -6.32 14.22 21.00
N TRP A 27 -5.58 15.33 20.95
CA TRP A 27 -5.13 16.06 22.15
C TRP A 27 -6.28 16.62 22.99
N ARG A 28 -7.41 16.99 22.37
CA ARG A 28 -8.61 17.44 23.10
C ARG A 28 -9.36 16.28 23.77
N LEU A 29 -9.38 15.11 23.14
CA LEU A 29 -10.08 13.92 23.64
C LEU A 29 -9.28 13.18 24.72
N VAL A 30 -7.96 13.10 24.57
CA VAL A 30 -7.05 12.41 25.52
C VAL A 30 -6.00 13.39 26.03
N PRO A 31 -6.31 14.20 27.05
CA PRO A 31 -5.33 15.10 27.64
C PRO A 31 -4.19 14.30 28.31
N PRO A 32 -3.00 14.91 28.48
CA PRO A 32 -1.88 14.27 29.16
C PRO A 32 -2.27 13.76 30.55
N GLY A 33 -2.10 12.47 30.79
CA GLY A 33 -2.48 11.81 32.06
C GLY A 33 -3.88 11.18 32.09
N ALA A 34 -4.69 11.35 31.04
CA ALA A 34 -5.94 10.61 30.89
C ALA A 34 -5.70 9.12 30.57
N GLN A 35 -6.59 8.25 31.06
CA GLN A 35 -6.64 6.87 30.63
C GLN A 35 -7.06 6.83 29.16
N TRP A 36 -6.32 6.07 28.37
CA TRP A 36 -6.56 5.87 26.94
C TRP A 36 -6.85 4.39 26.70
N GLY A 37 -7.70 4.10 25.72
CA GLY A 37 -8.21 2.76 25.48
C GLY A 37 -9.72 2.72 25.60
N GLY A 38 -10.37 2.12 24.60
CA GLY A 38 -11.80 1.92 24.51
C GLY A 38 -12.09 0.59 23.84
N PRO A 39 -13.25 -0.03 24.10
CA PRO A 39 -13.66 -1.24 23.39
C PRO A 39 -13.63 -0.98 21.88
N GLY A 40 -12.99 -1.86 21.10
CA GLY A 40 -12.88 -1.73 19.63
C GLY A 40 -11.62 -1.02 19.11
N LEU A 41 -10.80 -0.40 19.96
CA LEU A 41 -9.54 0.23 19.52
C LEU A 41 -8.55 -0.81 18.94
N PHE A 42 -8.45 -1.97 19.58
CA PHE A 42 -7.62 -3.08 19.09
C PHE A 42 -8.12 -3.60 17.74
N GLU A 43 -9.44 -3.76 17.58
CA GLU A 43 -10.06 -4.21 16.34
C GLU A 43 -9.78 -3.23 15.18
N GLN A 44 -9.86 -1.92 15.44
CA GLN A 44 -9.51 -0.89 14.45
C GLN A 44 -8.05 -0.98 14.01
N ILE A 45 -7.11 -1.20 14.94
CA ILE A 45 -5.69 -1.35 14.62
C ILE A 45 -5.46 -2.59 13.75
N VAL A 46 -6.08 -3.72 14.11
CA VAL A 46 -6.00 -4.96 13.33
C VAL A 46 -6.60 -4.75 11.94
N ARG A 47 -7.77 -4.13 11.85
CA ARG A 47 -8.42 -3.79 10.57
C ARG A 47 -7.51 -2.94 9.69
N ALA A 48 -6.89 -1.90 10.24
CA ALA A 48 -5.95 -1.04 9.51
C ALA A 48 -4.74 -1.83 9.00
N ALA A 49 -4.17 -2.72 9.83
CA ALA A 49 -3.06 -3.58 9.43
C ALA A 49 -3.46 -4.55 8.30
N THR A 50 -4.65 -5.15 8.38
CA THR A 50 -5.19 -6.01 7.33
C THR A 50 -5.39 -5.25 6.02
N THR A 51 -5.97 -4.06 6.07
CA THR A 51 -6.14 -3.20 4.89
C THR A 51 -4.79 -2.84 4.26
N MET A 52 -3.78 -2.50 5.05
CA MET A 52 -2.43 -2.22 4.55
C MET A 52 -1.79 -3.44 3.88
N PHE A 53 -1.95 -4.63 4.47
CA PHE A 53 -1.43 -5.87 3.89
C PHE A 53 -2.09 -6.22 2.56
N VAL A 54 -3.42 -6.16 2.51
CA VAL A 54 -4.21 -6.43 1.29
C VAL A 54 -3.86 -5.43 0.20
N ALA A 55 -3.73 -4.14 0.53
CA ALA A 55 -3.32 -3.11 -0.41
C ALA A 55 -1.92 -3.37 -0.97
N GLY A 56 -0.95 -3.70 -0.10
CA GLY A 56 0.41 -4.04 -0.52
C GLY A 56 0.42 -5.25 -1.46
N PHE A 57 -0.37 -6.27 -1.16
CA PHE A 57 -0.51 -7.44 -2.02
C PHE A 57 -1.13 -7.09 -3.38
N GLN A 58 -2.21 -6.28 -3.42
CA GLN A 58 -2.83 -5.84 -4.68
C GLN A 58 -1.87 -5.01 -5.55
N ILE A 59 -1.05 -4.16 -4.94
CA ILE A 59 -0.04 -3.38 -5.65
C ILE A 59 1.06 -4.29 -6.22
N ALA A 60 1.46 -5.33 -5.48
CA ALA A 60 2.49 -6.27 -5.93
C ALA A 60 1.97 -7.28 -6.98
N ALA A 61 0.68 -7.65 -6.91
CA ALA A 61 0.07 -8.71 -7.70
C ALA A 61 0.35 -8.65 -9.22
N PRO A 62 0.16 -7.53 -9.95
CA PRO A 62 0.40 -7.50 -11.39
C PRO A 62 1.87 -7.72 -11.76
N VAL A 63 2.79 -7.19 -10.93
CA VAL A 63 4.24 -7.36 -11.16
C VAL A 63 4.67 -8.79 -10.86
N VAL A 64 4.22 -9.34 -9.73
CA VAL A 64 4.53 -10.72 -9.34
C VAL A 64 3.98 -11.71 -10.36
N ALA A 65 2.74 -11.52 -10.82
CA ALA A 65 2.14 -12.37 -11.85
C ALA A 65 2.95 -12.36 -13.15
N ALA A 66 3.37 -11.19 -13.62
CA ALA A 66 4.20 -11.07 -14.82
C ALA A 66 5.57 -11.74 -14.66
N LEU A 67 6.21 -11.56 -13.50
CA LEU A 67 7.51 -12.16 -13.22
C LEU A 67 7.41 -13.69 -13.10
N LEU A 68 6.36 -14.22 -12.49
CA LEU A 68 6.10 -15.66 -12.42
C LEU A 68 5.91 -16.27 -13.82
N LEU A 69 5.15 -15.59 -14.69
CA LEU A 69 4.99 -16.02 -16.08
C LEU A 69 6.32 -15.96 -16.84
N ALA A 70 7.14 -14.93 -16.60
CA ALA A 70 8.48 -14.84 -17.17
C ALA A 70 9.39 -15.97 -16.69
N ASP A 71 9.33 -16.34 -15.41
CA ASP A 71 10.09 -17.46 -14.86
C ASP A 71 9.67 -18.79 -15.47
N LEU A 72 8.37 -19.01 -15.67
CA LEU A 72 7.87 -20.19 -16.39
C LEU A 72 8.36 -20.22 -17.85
N ALA A 73 8.27 -19.09 -18.55
CA ALA A 73 8.72 -18.98 -19.94
C ALA A 73 10.23 -19.23 -20.06
N LEU A 74 11.05 -18.61 -19.19
CA LEU A 74 12.50 -18.82 -19.15
C LEU A 74 12.86 -20.27 -18.80
N GLY A 75 12.10 -20.91 -17.91
CA GLY A 75 12.25 -22.34 -17.60
C GLY A 75 11.99 -23.26 -18.79
N ILE A 76 11.02 -22.92 -19.65
CA ILE A 76 10.79 -23.64 -20.90
C ILE A 76 11.96 -23.42 -21.87
N VAL A 77 12.42 -22.17 -22.03
CA VAL A 77 13.55 -21.83 -22.91
C VAL A 77 14.83 -22.54 -22.47
N ALA A 78 15.08 -22.62 -21.17
CA ALA A 78 16.20 -23.34 -20.57
C ALA A 78 16.28 -24.80 -21.04
N ARG A 79 15.12 -25.46 -21.13
CA ARG A 79 15.03 -26.86 -21.57
C ARG A 79 15.23 -26.99 -23.08
N THR A 80 14.73 -26.04 -23.87
CA THR A 80 14.85 -26.08 -25.34
C THR A 80 16.23 -25.66 -25.84
N MET A 81 16.89 -24.73 -25.15
CA MET A 81 18.19 -24.16 -25.51
C MET A 81 19.16 -24.28 -24.34
N PRO A 82 19.68 -25.49 -24.03
CA PRO A 82 20.53 -25.72 -22.86
C PRO A 82 21.89 -25.00 -22.91
N GLN A 83 22.29 -24.52 -24.09
CA GLN A 83 23.51 -23.78 -24.31
C GLN A 83 23.37 -22.29 -23.92
N LEU A 84 22.14 -21.81 -23.74
CA LEU A 84 21.85 -20.41 -23.44
C LEU A 84 22.00 -20.16 -21.94
N ASN A 85 22.82 -19.18 -21.56
CA ASN A 85 22.92 -18.74 -20.17
C ASN A 85 21.68 -17.92 -19.79
N ILE A 86 20.73 -18.55 -19.09
CA ILE A 86 19.44 -17.95 -18.74
C ILE A 86 19.60 -16.74 -17.82
N PHE A 87 20.68 -16.64 -17.04
CA PHE A 87 20.92 -15.45 -16.22
C PHE A 87 21.21 -14.20 -17.07
N VAL A 88 21.91 -14.37 -18.20
CA VAL A 88 22.27 -13.27 -19.10
C VAL A 88 21.03 -12.68 -19.78
N VAL A 89 20.05 -13.51 -20.13
CA VAL A 89 18.82 -13.08 -20.80
C VAL A 89 17.71 -12.74 -19.80
N GLY A 90 17.59 -13.53 -18.73
CA GLY A 90 16.51 -13.43 -17.76
C GLY A 90 16.57 -12.18 -16.90
N LEU A 91 17.76 -11.75 -16.46
CA LEU A 91 17.89 -10.54 -15.63
C LEU A 91 17.45 -9.26 -16.36
N PRO A 92 17.92 -8.98 -17.59
CA PRO A 92 17.40 -7.86 -18.39
C PRO A 92 15.90 -7.98 -18.64
N LEU A 93 15.42 -9.15 -19.07
CA LEU A 93 14.00 -9.36 -19.37
C LEU A 93 13.10 -9.08 -18.16
N LYS A 94 13.45 -9.64 -16.99
CA LYS A 94 12.69 -9.43 -15.75
C LYS A 94 12.74 -7.98 -15.29
N SER A 95 13.86 -7.28 -15.50
CA SER A 95 13.98 -5.85 -15.17
C SER A 95 13.06 -4.99 -16.03
N PHE A 96 13.05 -5.21 -17.36
CA PHE A 96 12.14 -4.51 -18.27
C PHE A 96 10.67 -4.82 -17.99
N LEU A 97 10.33 -6.09 -17.74
CA LEU A 97 8.97 -6.49 -17.37
C LEU A 97 8.53 -5.88 -16.05
N GLY A 98 9.39 -5.90 -15.03
CA GLY A 98 9.09 -5.34 -13.71
C GLY A 98 8.78 -3.85 -13.79
N ILE A 99 9.66 -3.08 -14.42
CA ILE A 99 9.46 -1.63 -14.59
C ILE A 99 8.25 -1.36 -15.51
N GLY A 100 8.12 -2.09 -16.62
CA GLY A 100 7.01 -1.95 -17.55
C GLY A 100 5.65 -2.19 -16.89
N MET A 101 5.52 -3.23 -16.08
CA MET A 101 4.27 -3.52 -15.36
C MET A 101 3.95 -2.47 -14.29
N VAL A 102 4.95 -1.93 -13.60
CA VAL A 102 4.75 -0.80 -12.67
C VAL A 102 4.23 0.44 -13.39
N LEU A 103 4.79 0.76 -14.56
CA LEU A 103 4.37 1.91 -15.35
C LEU A 103 2.95 1.74 -15.94
N LEU A 104 2.62 0.55 -16.44
CA LEU A 104 1.28 0.24 -16.95
C LEU A 104 0.21 0.30 -15.84
N SER A 105 0.60 -0.06 -14.61
CA SER A 105 -0.32 -0.10 -13.46
C SER A 105 -0.42 1.24 -12.72
N LEU A 106 0.31 2.28 -13.16
CA LEU A 106 0.45 3.53 -12.41
C LEU A 106 -0.90 4.26 -12.21
N SER A 107 -1.75 4.25 -13.23
CA SER A 107 -3.10 4.83 -13.17
C SER A 107 -3.98 4.12 -12.15
N ALA A 108 -3.96 2.78 -12.15
CA ALA A 108 -4.69 1.95 -11.20
C ALA A 108 -4.20 2.18 -9.76
N TYR A 109 -2.88 2.26 -9.55
CA TYR A 109 -2.32 2.59 -8.23
C TYR A 109 -2.76 3.96 -7.73
N GLY A 110 -2.87 4.95 -8.62
CA GLY A 110 -3.37 6.28 -8.27
C GLY A 110 -4.82 6.26 -7.78
N VAL A 111 -5.68 5.43 -8.37
CA VAL A 111 -7.07 5.25 -7.90
C VAL A 111 -7.09 4.52 -6.55
N LEU A 112 -6.36 3.41 -6.45
CA LEU A 112 -6.25 2.64 -5.22
C LEU A 112 -5.77 3.51 -4.04
N LEU A 113 -4.73 4.31 -4.24
CA LEU A 113 -4.20 5.20 -3.19
C LEU A 113 -5.24 6.20 -2.69
N ARG A 114 -6.10 6.75 -3.56
CA ARG A 114 -7.18 7.65 -3.12
C ARG A 114 -8.23 6.93 -2.27
N VAL A 115 -8.57 5.69 -2.64
CA VAL A 115 -9.48 4.85 -1.84
C VAL A 115 -8.86 4.54 -0.48
N LEU A 116 -7.59 4.14 -0.45
CA LEU A 116 -6.87 3.86 0.79
C LEU A 116 -6.77 5.10 1.69
N LEU A 117 -6.52 6.28 1.12
CA LEU A 117 -6.51 7.52 1.90
C LEU A 117 -7.87 7.82 2.53
N ARG A 118 -8.97 7.61 1.81
CA ARG A 118 -10.33 7.75 2.39
C ARG A 118 -10.60 6.74 3.48
N GLU A 119 -10.08 5.52 3.34
CA GLU A 119 -10.26 4.48 4.34
C GLU A 119 -9.42 4.72 5.60
N VAL A 120 -8.19 5.23 5.44
CA VAL A 120 -7.38 5.74 6.55
C VAL A 120 -8.10 6.91 7.23
N GLN A 121 -8.73 7.79 6.44
CA GLN A 121 -9.51 8.91 6.95
C GLN A 121 -10.66 8.45 7.84
N ALA A 122 -11.50 7.57 7.34
CA ALA A 122 -12.58 6.96 8.10
C ALA A 122 -12.08 6.19 9.33
N GLY A 123 -10.94 5.51 9.21
CA GLY A 123 -10.31 4.75 10.30
C GLY A 123 -9.88 5.63 11.47
N LEU A 124 -9.16 6.72 11.23
CA LEU A 124 -8.76 7.60 12.35
C LEU A 124 -9.96 8.32 12.96
N GLU A 125 -10.95 8.74 12.16
CA GLU A 125 -12.18 9.30 12.71
C GLU A 125 -12.91 8.28 13.60
N GLY A 126 -13.02 7.03 13.16
CA GLY A 126 -13.58 5.95 13.96
C GLY A 126 -12.80 5.75 15.27
N ILE A 127 -11.47 5.82 15.26
CA ILE A 127 -10.65 5.74 16.47
C ILE A 127 -10.94 6.93 17.40
N LEU A 128 -11.11 8.14 16.87
CA LEU A 128 -11.46 9.33 17.64
C LEU A 128 -12.84 9.21 18.30
N TYR A 129 -13.81 8.55 17.65
CA TYR A 129 -15.14 8.30 18.24
C TYR A 129 -15.15 7.19 19.31
N LEU A 130 -14.23 6.23 19.24
CA LEU A 130 -14.10 5.16 20.24
C LEU A 130 -13.38 5.60 21.51
N LEU A 131 -12.68 6.74 21.45
CA LEU A 131 -12.13 7.38 22.63
C LEU A 131 -13.31 7.93 23.46
N PRO A 132 -13.35 7.66 24.77
CA PRO A 132 -14.50 8.02 25.60
C PRO A 132 -14.76 9.53 25.47
N PRO A 133 -15.92 9.94 24.91
CA PRO A 133 -16.38 11.30 25.11
C PRO A 133 -16.67 11.43 26.59
N ARG A 134 -16.35 12.58 27.16
CA ARG A 134 -16.81 12.94 28.50
C ARG A 134 -18.30 12.69 28.67
#